data_AF-A0A7C5VB63-F1
#
_entry.id   AF-A0A7C5VB63-F1
#
_cell.length_a   1.000
_cell.length_b   1.000
_cell.length_c   1.000
_cell.angle_alpha   90.00
_cell.angle_beta   90.00
_cell.angle_gamma   90.00
#
_symmetry.space_group_name_H-M   'P 1'
#
loop_
_entity.id
_entity.type
_entity.pdbx_description
1 polymer ?
#
loop_
_entity_poly.entity_id
_entity_poly.type
_entity_poly.pdbx_seq_one_letter_code
_entity_poly.pdbx_strand_id
1 'polypeptide(L)'
;MSMFLPRRERETMARETQQGSNPLQESLDLARRTILASDTVSAVVVKDGKILTVTMGQGVQPLIDLLHRLGKEVRGAVLGDKIVGRAPAWVAVAHQIAGVYARLITPAAREILQRHGIAVDFRDETPVILSPDGATPCPLEVALESVSELGEALEVLRAHPLVTLP
;
A
#
# COMPACT_ATOMS: atom_id res chain seq x y z
N MET A 1 46.73 -37.72 -2.31
CA MET A 1 46.36 -37.39 -3.70
C MET A 1 45.02 -36.66 -3.69
N SER A 2 45.00 -35.46 -4.26
CA SER A 2 43.79 -34.66 -4.49
C SER A 2 42.93 -35.32 -5.56
N MET A 3 41.70 -35.74 -5.21
CA MET A 3 40.65 -35.97 -6.20
C MET A 3 39.81 -34.71 -6.29
N PHE A 4 40.14 -33.90 -7.28
CA PHE A 4 39.36 -32.76 -7.74
C PHE A 4 37.97 -33.24 -8.16
N LEU A 5 36.94 -32.84 -7.41
CA LEU A 5 35.55 -32.92 -7.86
C LEU A 5 35.35 -31.98 -9.08
N PRO A 6 34.56 -32.39 -10.08
CA PRO A 6 34.38 -31.66 -11.34
C PRO A 6 33.73 -30.28 -11.15
N ARG A 7 34.14 -29.31 -11.98
CA ARG A 7 33.77 -27.87 -11.89
C ARG A 7 32.26 -27.61 -11.89
N ARG A 8 31.46 -28.48 -12.51
CA ARG A 8 30.00 -28.33 -12.63
C ARG A 8 29.23 -28.55 -11.32
N GLU A 9 29.77 -29.31 -10.38
CA GLU A 9 29.09 -29.57 -9.09
C GLU A 9 29.28 -28.46 -8.07
N ARG A 10 30.33 -27.61 -8.25
CA ARG A 10 30.51 -26.40 -7.43
C ARG A 10 29.58 -25.26 -7.83
N GLU A 11 29.11 -25.26 -9.08
CA GLU A 11 28.23 -24.22 -9.62
C GLU A 11 26.75 -24.50 -9.34
N THR A 12 26.36 -25.74 -9.09
CA THR A 12 24.99 -26.09 -8.67
C THR A 12 24.76 -25.90 -7.17
N MET A 13 25.80 -26.03 -6.33
CA MET A 13 25.69 -25.69 -4.89
C MET A 13 25.86 -24.19 -4.59
N ALA A 14 26.18 -23.38 -5.59
CA ALA A 14 26.20 -21.91 -5.47
C ALA A 14 24.83 -21.25 -5.73
N ARG A 15 23.76 -22.06 -5.92
CA ARG A 15 22.38 -21.57 -6.10
C ARG A 15 21.50 -21.75 -4.86
N GLU A 16 22.05 -22.33 -3.80
CA GLU A 16 21.41 -22.41 -2.50
C GLU A 16 22.05 -21.34 -1.61
N THR A 17 21.22 -20.41 -1.12
CA THR A 17 21.54 -19.22 -0.30
C THR A 17 21.98 -17.92 -1.03
N GLN A 18 21.07 -17.37 -1.84
CA GLN A 18 20.87 -15.92 -1.87
C GLN A 18 19.38 -15.61 -1.59
N GLN A 19 18.90 -15.97 -0.41
CA GLN A 19 17.65 -15.45 0.14
C GLN A 19 18.00 -14.55 1.33
N GLY A 20 18.58 -13.39 1.01
CA GLY A 20 18.36 -12.21 1.83
C GLY A 20 17.05 -11.62 1.33
N SER A 21 15.94 -11.93 1.98
CA SER A 21 14.64 -11.36 1.67
C SER A 21 14.74 -9.83 1.69
N ASN A 22 14.29 -9.18 0.61
CA ASN A 22 14.21 -7.72 0.55
C ASN A 22 13.30 -7.24 1.70
N PRO A 23 13.78 -6.42 2.65
CA PRO A 23 12.98 -6.00 3.83
C PRO A 23 11.63 -5.34 3.46
N LEU A 24 11.58 -4.67 2.30
CA LEU A 24 10.34 -4.10 1.77
C LEU A 24 9.36 -5.20 1.33
N GLN A 25 9.87 -6.25 0.67
CA GLN A 25 9.05 -7.38 0.23
C GLN A 25 8.47 -8.14 1.42
N GLU A 26 9.25 -8.36 2.48
CA GLU A 26 8.74 -8.99 3.71
C GLU A 26 7.59 -8.18 4.33
N SER A 27 7.74 -6.86 4.33
CA SER A 27 6.73 -5.94 4.86
C SER A 27 5.46 -5.94 4.00
N LEU A 28 5.59 -6.01 2.67
CA LEU A 28 4.47 -6.21 1.74
C LEU A 28 3.77 -7.56 1.96
N ASP A 29 4.53 -8.64 2.11
CA ASP A 29 3.96 -9.98 2.34
C ASP A 29 3.25 -10.07 3.70
N LEU A 30 3.74 -9.36 4.72
CA LEU A 30 3.06 -9.25 6.00
C LEU A 30 1.77 -8.43 5.87
N ALA A 31 1.82 -7.26 5.23
CA ALA A 31 0.64 -6.43 4.97
C ALA A 31 -0.44 -7.20 4.20
N ARG A 32 -0.05 -7.94 3.14
CA ARG A 32 -0.91 -8.84 2.37
C ARG A 32 -1.62 -9.85 3.25
N ARG A 33 -0.85 -10.61 4.04
CA ARG A 33 -1.42 -11.65 4.93
C ARG A 33 -2.36 -11.04 5.97
N THR A 34 -2.01 -9.89 6.56
CA THR A 34 -2.87 -9.24 7.55
C THR A 34 -4.20 -8.77 6.94
N ILE A 35 -4.18 -8.17 5.75
CA ILE A 35 -5.41 -7.72 5.07
C ILE A 35 -6.25 -8.92 4.62
N LEU A 36 -5.64 -10.02 4.16
CA LEU A 36 -6.40 -11.19 3.68
C LEU A 36 -6.93 -12.08 4.81
N ALA A 37 -6.31 -12.07 5.99
CA ALA A 37 -6.71 -12.90 7.13
C ALA A 37 -7.96 -12.40 7.85
N SER A 38 -8.37 -11.14 7.66
CA SER A 38 -9.51 -10.55 8.35
C SER A 38 -10.30 -9.58 7.48
N ASP A 39 -11.61 -9.81 7.42
CA ASP A 39 -12.55 -8.87 6.80
C ASP A 39 -12.92 -7.71 7.72
N THR A 40 -12.40 -7.63 8.93
CA THR A 40 -12.65 -6.50 9.84
C THR A 40 -11.53 -5.46 9.82
N VAL A 41 -10.29 -5.86 9.51
CA VAL A 41 -9.14 -4.94 9.34
C VAL A 41 -9.31 -4.18 8.02
N SER A 42 -9.45 -2.86 8.06
CA SER A 42 -9.55 -2.04 6.83
C SER A 42 -8.19 -1.60 6.31
N ALA A 43 -7.26 -1.27 7.22
CA ALA A 43 -5.87 -0.95 6.87
C ALA A 43 -4.88 -1.40 7.94
N VAL A 44 -3.62 -1.59 7.54
CA VAL A 44 -2.48 -1.98 8.39
C VAL A 44 -1.25 -1.19 7.99
N VAL A 45 -0.42 -0.79 8.96
CA VAL A 45 0.91 -0.23 8.69
C VAL A 45 1.97 -1.20 9.18
N VAL A 46 2.90 -1.55 8.31
CA VAL A 46 4.01 -2.48 8.55
C VAL A 46 5.32 -1.76 8.30
N LYS A 47 6.29 -1.87 9.21
CA LYS A 47 7.63 -1.33 9.02
C LYS A 47 8.66 -2.30 9.56
N ASP A 48 9.73 -2.50 8.81
CA ASP A 48 10.83 -3.41 9.19
C ASP A 48 10.34 -4.81 9.61
N GLY A 49 9.38 -5.35 8.82
CA GLY A 49 8.79 -6.67 9.07
C GLY A 49 7.86 -6.75 10.29
N LYS A 50 7.45 -5.62 10.88
CA LYS A 50 6.58 -5.58 12.06
C LYS A 50 5.33 -4.75 11.81
N ILE A 51 4.19 -5.23 12.29
CA ILE A 51 2.95 -4.45 12.30
C ILE A 51 3.11 -3.35 13.34
N LEU A 52 3.08 -2.09 12.90
CA LEU A 52 3.02 -0.94 13.79
C LEU A 52 1.61 -0.80 14.38
N THR A 53 0.60 -0.95 13.53
CA THR A 53 -0.80 -0.82 13.93
C THR A 53 -1.75 -1.31 12.84
N VAL A 54 -3.00 -1.55 13.22
CA VAL A 54 -4.12 -1.86 12.34
C VAL A 54 -5.27 -0.90 12.66
N THR A 55 -6.14 -0.67 11.68
CA THR A 55 -7.39 0.06 11.88
C THR A 55 -8.56 -0.71 11.27
N MET A 56 -9.77 -0.34 11.70
CA MET A 56 -11.04 -0.89 11.28
C MET A 56 -11.95 0.28 10.93
N GLY A 57 -12.85 0.09 9.98
CA GLY A 57 -13.82 1.12 9.59
C GLY A 57 -14.08 1.13 8.09
N GLN A 58 -14.88 2.10 7.66
CA GLN A 58 -15.28 2.28 6.27
C GLN A 58 -14.82 3.64 5.72
N GLY A 59 -14.64 3.70 4.41
CA GLY A 59 -14.13 4.89 3.73
C GLY A 59 -12.65 5.14 4.00
N VAL A 60 -12.18 6.33 3.61
CA VAL A 60 -10.76 6.70 3.71
C VAL A 60 -10.37 7.27 5.09
N GLN A 61 -11.34 7.77 5.86
CA GLN A 61 -11.06 8.47 7.12
C GLN A 61 -10.28 7.61 8.13
N PRO A 62 -10.61 6.32 8.36
CA PRO A 62 -9.84 5.49 9.29
C PRO A 62 -8.36 5.36 8.91
N LEU A 63 -8.05 5.36 7.62
CA LEU A 63 -6.67 5.35 7.11
C LEU A 63 -5.98 6.69 7.37
N ILE A 64 -6.68 7.82 7.14
CA ILE A 64 -6.13 9.15 7.38
C ILE A 64 -5.77 9.32 8.86
N ASP A 65 -6.71 8.97 9.75
CA ASP A 65 -6.50 9.05 11.19
C ASP A 65 -5.33 8.16 11.64
N LEU A 66 -5.24 6.94 11.07
CA LEU A 66 -4.18 5.99 11.35
C LEU A 66 -2.80 6.57 11.01
N LEU A 67 -2.65 7.08 9.79
CA LEU A 67 -1.37 7.58 9.28
C LEU A 67 -0.97 8.88 9.99
N HIS A 68 -1.93 9.76 10.26
CA HIS A 68 -1.66 10.98 11.01
C HIS A 68 -1.21 10.68 12.44
N ARG A 69 -1.87 9.75 13.14
CA ARG A 69 -1.49 9.34 14.51
C ARG A 69 -0.07 8.81 14.58
N LEU A 70 0.39 8.08 13.56
CA LEU A 70 1.77 7.59 13.47
C LEU A 70 2.78 8.68 13.10
N GLY A 71 2.31 9.77 12.48
CA GLY A 71 3.12 10.92 12.11
C GLY A 71 4.37 10.52 11.30
N LYS A 72 5.56 10.84 11.82
CA LYS A 72 6.82 10.57 11.11
C LYS A 72 7.21 9.09 11.10
N GLU A 73 6.68 8.27 12.01
CA GLU A 73 7.06 6.84 12.10
C GLU A 73 6.66 6.06 10.84
N VAL A 74 5.61 6.51 10.17
CA VAL A 74 5.08 5.88 8.96
C VAL A 74 5.99 6.03 7.73
N ARG A 75 6.93 6.98 7.76
CA ARG A 75 7.83 7.22 6.60
C ARG A 75 8.67 5.97 6.32
N GLY A 76 8.66 5.54 5.06
CA GLY A 76 9.32 4.31 4.62
C GLY A 76 8.60 3.02 5.02
N ALA A 77 7.41 3.10 5.64
CA ALA A 77 6.61 1.93 5.97
C ALA A 77 5.86 1.39 4.73
N VAL A 78 5.26 0.21 4.89
CA VAL A 78 4.29 -0.38 3.99
C VAL A 78 2.89 -0.19 4.54
N LEU A 79 1.97 0.25 3.70
CA LEU A 79 0.55 0.33 3.97
C LEU A 79 -0.17 -0.85 3.32
N GLY A 80 -0.92 -1.64 4.09
CA GLY A 80 -1.93 -2.55 3.53
C GLY A 80 -3.31 -1.92 3.66
N ASP A 81 -4.12 -1.97 2.60
CA ASP A 81 -5.52 -1.52 2.62
C ASP A 81 -6.39 -2.50 1.81
N LYS A 82 -7.68 -2.57 2.14
CA LYS A 82 -8.66 -3.32 1.36
C LYS A 82 -8.96 -2.66 0.01
N ILE A 83 -9.12 -1.34 -0.04
CA ILE A 83 -9.56 -0.64 -1.24
C ILE A 83 -8.69 0.60 -1.43
N VAL A 84 -7.87 0.58 -2.48
CA VAL A 84 -6.96 1.68 -2.82
C VAL A 84 -7.46 2.38 -4.08
N GLY A 85 -8.14 3.51 -3.86
CA GLY A 85 -8.44 4.50 -4.89
C GLY A 85 -7.44 5.67 -4.90
N ARG A 86 -7.75 6.73 -5.65
CA ARG A 86 -6.94 7.95 -5.73
C ARG A 86 -6.72 8.59 -4.37
N ALA A 87 -7.74 8.63 -3.50
CA ALA A 87 -7.63 9.23 -2.18
C ALA A 87 -6.61 8.51 -1.27
N PRO A 88 -6.72 7.18 -0.99
CA PRO A 88 -5.68 6.45 -0.29
C PRO A 88 -4.29 6.56 -0.94
N ALA A 89 -4.20 6.57 -2.28
CA ALA A 89 -2.94 6.72 -2.98
C ALA A 89 -2.26 8.07 -2.68
N TRP A 90 -3.00 9.18 -2.78
CA TRP A 90 -2.46 10.50 -2.44
C TRP A 90 -2.08 10.65 -0.97
N VAL A 91 -2.85 10.05 -0.06
CA VAL A 91 -2.51 10.05 1.37
C VAL A 91 -1.23 9.25 1.62
N ALA A 92 -1.03 8.11 0.94
CA ALA A 92 0.21 7.33 1.02
C ALA A 92 1.42 8.12 0.52
N VAL A 93 1.27 8.85 -0.59
CA VAL A 93 2.29 9.77 -1.11
C VAL A 93 2.63 10.86 -0.10
N ALA A 94 1.62 11.52 0.49
CA ALA A 94 1.81 12.58 1.49
C ALA A 94 2.63 12.11 2.70
N HIS A 95 2.48 10.84 3.07
CA HIS A 95 3.13 10.23 4.23
C HIS A 95 4.47 9.54 3.91
N GLN A 96 4.93 9.60 2.66
CA GLN A 96 6.19 8.97 2.21
C GLN A 96 6.23 7.47 2.51
N ILE A 97 5.12 6.78 2.24
CA ILE A 97 5.02 5.32 2.28
C ILE A 97 5.96 4.73 1.22
N ALA A 98 6.68 3.66 1.56
CA ALA A 98 7.58 2.96 0.63
C ALA A 98 6.88 1.88 -0.19
N GLY A 99 5.79 1.31 0.32
CA GLY A 99 5.03 0.30 -0.40
C GLY A 99 3.56 0.22 0.00
N VAL A 100 2.72 -0.22 -0.91
CA VAL A 100 1.28 -0.42 -0.70
C VAL A 100 0.90 -1.84 -1.11
N TYR A 101 0.21 -2.55 -0.23
CA TYR A 101 -0.60 -3.70 -0.58
C TYR A 101 -2.08 -3.28 -0.67
N ALA A 102 -2.74 -3.62 -1.77
CA ALA A 102 -4.18 -3.40 -1.94
C ALA A 102 -4.91 -4.73 -2.19
N ARG A 103 -6.00 -5.01 -1.46
CA ARG A 103 -6.88 -6.13 -1.87
C ARG A 103 -7.56 -5.80 -3.22
N LEU A 104 -8.06 -4.58 -3.37
CA LEU A 104 -8.66 -4.05 -4.59
C LEU A 104 -8.05 -2.67 -4.89
N ILE A 105 -7.64 -2.43 -6.13
CA ILE A 105 -7.03 -1.16 -6.56
C ILE A 105 -7.65 -0.65 -7.88
N THR A 106 -7.62 0.67 -8.12
CA THR A 106 -7.91 1.24 -9.45
C THR A 106 -6.62 1.46 -10.25
N PRO A 107 -6.66 1.38 -11.60
CA PRO A 107 -5.50 1.69 -12.44
C PRO A 107 -4.91 3.08 -12.14
N ALA A 108 -5.78 4.08 -11.90
CA ALA A 108 -5.37 5.43 -11.56
C ALA A 108 -4.61 5.50 -10.23
N ALA A 109 -5.09 4.80 -9.19
CA ALA A 109 -4.42 4.73 -7.90
C ALA A 109 -3.04 4.05 -8.02
N ARG A 110 -2.96 2.94 -8.77
CA ARG A 110 -1.69 2.25 -9.04
C ARG A 110 -0.70 3.18 -9.74
N GLU A 111 -1.16 3.91 -10.75
CA GLU A 111 -0.33 4.85 -11.50
C GLU A 111 0.19 5.99 -10.61
N ILE A 112 -0.66 6.58 -9.76
CA ILE A 112 -0.24 7.61 -8.79
C ILE A 112 0.90 7.07 -7.91
N LEU A 113 0.72 5.88 -7.33
CA LEU A 113 1.72 5.27 -6.44
C LEU A 113 3.04 5.00 -7.18
N GLN A 114 2.98 4.39 -8.37
CA GLN A 114 4.15 4.05 -9.16
C GLN A 114 4.93 5.28 -9.63
N ARG A 115 4.24 6.33 -10.08
CA ARG A 115 4.86 7.61 -10.47
C ARG A 115 5.62 8.28 -9.31
N HIS A 116 5.18 8.04 -8.07
CA HIS A 116 5.83 8.56 -6.86
C HIS A 116 6.84 7.58 -6.23
N GLY A 117 7.21 6.50 -6.93
CA GLY A 117 8.22 5.55 -6.48
C GLY A 117 7.77 4.63 -5.34
N ILE A 118 6.46 4.51 -5.11
CA ILE A 118 5.90 3.61 -4.10
C ILE A 118 5.74 2.22 -4.72
N ALA A 119 6.29 1.19 -4.08
CA ALA A 119 6.10 -0.19 -4.50
C ALA A 119 4.63 -0.59 -4.37
N VAL A 120 4.06 -1.25 -5.38
CA VAL A 120 2.64 -1.64 -5.36
C VAL A 120 2.51 -3.14 -5.53
N ASP A 121 1.78 -3.76 -4.62
CA ASP A 121 1.30 -5.12 -4.71
C ASP A 121 -0.22 -5.13 -4.53
N PHE A 122 -0.92 -5.99 -5.25
CA PHE A 122 -2.37 -6.05 -5.13
C PHE A 122 -2.93 -7.40 -5.53
N ARG A 123 -4.17 -7.69 -5.09
CA ARG A 123 -4.87 -8.91 -5.47
C ARG A 123 -5.72 -8.70 -6.72
N ASP A 124 -6.63 -7.72 -6.71
CA ASP A 124 -7.57 -7.47 -7.80
C ASP A 124 -7.49 -6.00 -8.27
N GLU A 125 -7.70 -5.75 -9.57
CA GLU A 125 -7.80 -4.39 -10.15
C GLU A 125 -9.19 -4.18 -10.74
N THR A 126 -9.79 -3.01 -10.48
CA THR A 126 -11.14 -2.64 -10.96
C THR A 126 -11.11 -1.26 -11.65
N PRO A 127 -11.89 -1.05 -12.72
CA PRO A 127 -12.01 0.27 -13.34
C PRO A 127 -12.73 1.29 -12.44
N VAL A 128 -13.55 0.84 -11.48
CA VAL A 128 -14.37 1.72 -10.64
C VAL A 128 -14.43 1.23 -9.19
N ILE A 129 -14.32 2.19 -8.25
CA ILE A 129 -14.69 2.01 -6.84
C ILE A 129 -16.05 2.67 -6.64
N LEU A 130 -16.99 1.93 -6.06
CA LEU A 130 -18.34 2.43 -5.77
C LEU A 130 -18.40 3.03 -4.36
N SER A 131 -19.44 3.84 -4.12
CA SER A 131 -19.83 4.32 -2.81
C SER A 131 -20.11 3.15 -1.84
N PRO A 132 -20.06 3.35 -0.52
CA PRO A 132 -20.28 2.28 0.45
C PRO A 132 -21.63 1.54 0.30
N ASP A 133 -22.66 2.22 -0.20
CA ASP A 133 -23.98 1.66 -0.53
C ASP A 133 -24.04 0.97 -1.91
N GLY A 134 -22.97 1.05 -2.70
CA GLY A 134 -22.85 0.47 -4.04
C GLY A 134 -23.66 1.19 -5.12
N ALA A 135 -24.29 2.32 -4.81
CA ALA A 135 -25.25 2.97 -5.73
C ALA A 135 -24.57 3.87 -6.77
N THR A 136 -23.42 4.47 -6.45
CA THR A 136 -22.77 5.48 -7.28
C THR A 136 -21.25 5.29 -7.29
N PRO A 137 -20.50 5.90 -8.21
CA PRO A 137 -19.04 5.99 -8.08
C PRO A 137 -18.65 6.66 -6.76
N CYS A 138 -17.55 6.23 -6.16
CA CYS A 138 -17.04 6.81 -4.91
C CYS A 138 -16.81 8.33 -5.09
N PRO A 139 -17.40 9.19 -4.24
CA PRO A 139 -17.28 10.64 -4.37
C PRO A 139 -15.83 11.14 -4.37
N LEU A 140 -14.98 10.51 -3.55
CA LEU A 140 -13.56 10.86 -3.48
C LEU A 140 -12.77 10.43 -4.72
N GLU A 141 -13.15 9.32 -5.34
CA GLU A 141 -12.51 8.86 -6.57
C GLU A 141 -12.80 9.82 -7.73
N VAL A 142 -14.04 10.33 -7.79
CA VAL A 142 -14.47 11.33 -8.79
C VAL A 142 -13.85 12.70 -8.50
N ALA A 143 -13.85 13.16 -7.25
CA ALA A 143 -13.31 14.47 -6.88
C ALA A 143 -11.81 14.62 -7.23
N LEU A 144 -11.08 13.52 -7.28
CA LEU A 144 -9.64 13.49 -7.57
C LEU A 144 -9.33 13.08 -9.03
N GLU A 145 -10.34 12.93 -9.89
CA GLU A 145 -10.16 12.34 -11.23
C GLU A 145 -9.15 13.12 -12.11
N SER A 146 -9.19 14.45 -12.04
CA SER A 146 -8.32 15.35 -12.82
C SER A 146 -7.07 15.80 -12.08
N VAL A 147 -6.87 15.33 -10.84
CA VAL A 147 -5.77 15.77 -9.98
C VAL A 147 -4.52 14.96 -10.27
N SER A 148 -3.41 15.66 -10.50
CA SER A 148 -2.11 15.02 -10.85
C SER A 148 -0.96 15.42 -9.93
N GLU A 149 -1.18 16.37 -9.03
CA GLU A 149 -0.16 16.90 -8.12
C GLU A 149 -0.57 16.73 -6.66
N LEU A 150 0.40 16.43 -5.80
CA LEU A 150 0.16 16.18 -4.37
C LEU A 150 -0.49 17.38 -3.67
N GLY A 151 -0.05 18.61 -3.99
CA GLY A 151 -0.57 19.83 -3.37
C GLY A 151 -2.07 19.98 -3.61
N GLU A 152 -2.49 19.87 -4.86
CA GLU A 152 -3.89 19.93 -5.29
C GLU A 152 -4.72 18.80 -4.68
N ALA A 153 -4.17 17.58 -4.63
CA ALA A 153 -4.86 16.45 -4.02
C ALA A 153 -5.18 16.70 -2.55
N LEU A 154 -4.23 17.26 -1.80
CA LEU A 154 -4.44 17.60 -0.39
C LEU A 154 -5.45 18.74 -0.22
N GLU A 155 -5.49 19.71 -1.12
CA GLU A 155 -6.52 20.76 -1.10
C GLU A 155 -7.92 20.21 -1.34
N VAL A 156 -8.08 19.36 -2.36
CA VAL A 156 -9.35 18.67 -2.65
C VAL A 156 -9.80 17.83 -1.46
N LEU A 157 -8.88 17.05 -0.88
CA LEU A 157 -9.18 16.22 0.30
C LEU A 157 -9.58 17.05 1.52
N ARG A 158 -8.90 18.18 1.79
CA ARG A 158 -9.26 19.07 2.92
C ARG A 158 -10.65 19.70 2.75
N ALA A 159 -11.04 20.00 1.52
CA ALA A 159 -12.33 20.62 1.21
C ALA A 159 -13.49 19.63 1.16
N HIS A 160 -13.23 18.32 1.07
CA HIS A 160 -14.26 17.31 0.84
C HIS A 160 -14.96 16.90 2.16
N PRO A 161 -16.31 16.90 2.23
CA PRO A 161 -17.05 16.66 3.48
C PRO A 161 -16.90 15.26 4.08
N LEU A 162 -16.44 14.29 3.28
CA LEU A 162 -16.15 12.92 3.74
C LEU A 162 -14.78 12.76 4.39
N VAL A 163 -13.97 13.82 4.42
CA VAL A 163 -12.59 13.79 4.89
C VAL A 163 -12.38 14.91 5.90
N THR A 164 -11.76 14.56 7.02
CA THR A 164 -11.20 15.51 7.98
C THR A 164 -9.70 15.27 8.00
N LEU A 165 -8.93 16.17 7.39
CA LEU A 165 -7.49 16.17 7.49
C LEU A 165 -7.08 17.00 8.73
N PRO A 166 -6.36 16.39 9.70
CA PRO A 166 -5.82 17.10 10.86
C PRO A 166 -4.65 18.04 10.53
#